data_AF-A0A956CNK6-F1
#
_entry.id   AF-A0A956CNK6-F1
#
_cell.length_a   1.000
_cell.length_b   1.000
_cell.length_c   1.000
_cell.angle_alpha   90.00
_cell.angle_beta   90.00
_cell.angle_gamma   90.00
#
_symmetry.space_group_name_H-M   'P 1'
#
loop_
_entity.id
_entity.type
_entity.pdbx_description
1 polymer ?
#
loop_
_entity_poly.entity_id
_entity_poly.type
_entity_poly.pdbx_seq_one_letter_code
_entity_poly.pdbx_strand_id
1 'polypeptide(L)'
;MRKLAARLGELAKHVPTEFVNSQDLETEAQQDALARLRESVERGDLEQADRVLHELERQIDAMANALGSGVESFEATRLGARERAMAEAMSELADLELEQKDLAHRTNDSRKEATTRAIGDLRGNTPALDALAERARQARESLERVRPRELDADSKGMYELADRRLQDVATLLEAGDLGEAQKMSGEASDAVSDLARDLGLASLMFGGRGGESTDRAVRARAAETDARALEDAIDRAIPSMDNYVSEAANRQMHGDSPRQDAAREAAHRLAERFRQGPDGLPLDPDAADAVDRAKDRMADARGALAGGDVVGASRAQTDAAEELADLRRRLEQSSSKDSSGGDSGETDPRQPVEIPRETADARASDLRRKLLDGLRETAPRGYEEAVRKYYQELLR
;
A
#
# COMPACT_ATOMS: atom_id res chain seq x y z
N MET A 1 -38.26 30.01 -25.90
CA MET A 1 -39.49 29.46 -25.29
C MET A 1 -40.13 28.33 -26.12
N ARG A 2 -40.52 28.50 -27.39
CA ARG A 2 -41.19 27.42 -28.18
C ARG A 2 -40.33 26.18 -28.51
N LYS A 3 -39.00 26.29 -28.60
CA LYS A 3 -38.11 25.15 -28.88
C LYS A 3 -37.83 24.24 -27.68
N LEU A 4 -38.06 24.72 -26.45
CA LEU A 4 -37.85 23.95 -25.22
C LEU A 4 -39.06 23.04 -24.94
N ALA A 5 -40.27 23.57 -25.15
CA ALA A 5 -41.52 22.80 -25.06
C ALA A 5 -41.60 21.66 -26.10
N ALA A 6 -41.05 21.86 -27.30
CA ALA A 6 -40.99 20.84 -28.33
C ALA A 6 -40.02 19.69 -27.98
N ARG A 7 -38.89 20.00 -27.32
CA ARG A 7 -37.91 18.99 -26.87
C ARG A 7 -38.40 18.16 -25.68
N LEU A 8 -39.21 18.76 -24.80
CA LEU A 8 -39.82 18.05 -23.67
C LEU A 8 -40.89 17.05 -24.12
N GLY A 9 -41.63 17.34 -25.19
CA GLY A 9 -42.61 16.42 -25.76
C GLY A 9 -42.02 15.20 -26.48
N GLU A 10 -40.75 15.27 -26.92
CA GLU A 10 -40.04 14.15 -27.55
C GLU A 10 -39.46 13.18 -26.52
N LEU A 11 -38.97 13.71 -25.39
CA LEU A 11 -38.45 12.91 -24.25
C LEU A 11 -39.53 12.10 -23.54
N ALA A 12 -40.77 12.58 -23.51
CA ALA A 12 -41.90 11.89 -22.90
C ALA A 12 -42.36 10.62 -23.66
N LYS A 13 -41.85 10.36 -24.87
CA LYS A 13 -42.27 9.21 -25.69
C LYS A 13 -41.48 7.92 -25.46
N HIS A 14 -40.43 7.92 -24.63
CA HIS A 14 -39.51 6.77 -24.51
C HIS A 14 -39.33 6.24 -23.07
N VAL A 15 -40.38 6.28 -22.24
CA VAL A 15 -40.37 5.63 -20.92
C VAL A 15 -41.32 4.42 -20.94
N PRO A 16 -40.79 3.18 -20.82
CA PRO A 16 -41.61 1.97 -20.77
C PRO A 16 -42.58 1.96 -19.59
N THR A 17 -43.81 1.54 -19.84
CA THR A 17 -45.01 1.81 -19.03
C THR A 17 -45.22 0.85 -17.85
N GLU A 18 -44.18 0.21 -17.33
CA GLU A 18 -44.33 -0.90 -16.37
C GLU A 18 -44.19 -0.54 -14.88
N PHE A 19 -44.08 0.75 -14.53
CA PHE A 19 -44.09 1.22 -13.13
C PHE A 19 -45.01 2.43 -12.86
N VAL A 20 -46.06 2.61 -13.66
CA VAL A 20 -46.89 3.83 -13.68
C VAL A 20 -48.15 3.72 -12.80
N ASN A 21 -48.03 3.40 -11.51
CA ASN A 21 -49.23 3.44 -10.65
C ASN A 21 -49.04 3.90 -9.20
N SER A 22 -47.84 4.34 -8.79
CA SER A 22 -47.64 4.99 -7.47
C SER A 22 -47.03 6.39 -7.56
N GLN A 23 -46.41 6.76 -8.68
CA GLN A 23 -45.74 8.07 -8.85
C GLN A 23 -46.66 9.18 -9.40
N ASP A 24 -47.82 8.84 -9.96
CA ASP A 24 -48.72 9.82 -10.58
C ASP A 24 -49.44 10.73 -9.57
N LEU A 25 -49.68 10.25 -8.33
CA LEU A 25 -50.34 11.05 -7.29
C LEU A 25 -49.40 12.09 -6.66
N GLU A 26 -48.10 11.80 -6.53
CA GLU A 26 -47.12 12.72 -5.96
C GLU A 26 -46.69 13.79 -6.96
N THR A 27 -46.68 13.44 -8.26
CA THR A 27 -46.29 14.36 -9.34
C THR A 27 -47.34 15.45 -9.58
N GLU A 28 -48.65 15.17 -9.44
CA GLU A 28 -49.70 16.19 -9.55
C GLU A 28 -49.64 17.21 -8.41
N ALA A 29 -49.42 16.78 -7.16
CA ALA A 29 -49.36 17.67 -6.00
C ALA A 29 -48.18 18.66 -6.07
N GLN A 30 -47.03 18.20 -6.57
CA GLN A 30 -45.82 19.03 -6.75
C GLN A 30 -45.98 20.05 -7.88
N GLN A 31 -46.62 19.65 -8.99
CA GLN A 31 -46.91 20.56 -10.09
C GLN A 31 -47.88 21.66 -9.67
N ASP A 32 -48.86 21.33 -8.84
CA ASP A 32 -49.85 22.29 -8.32
C ASP A 32 -49.21 23.28 -7.32
N ALA A 33 -48.32 22.82 -6.45
CA ALA A 33 -47.57 23.68 -5.52
C ALA A 33 -46.66 24.68 -6.26
N LEU A 34 -45.97 24.25 -7.32
CA LEU A 34 -45.14 25.13 -8.15
C LEU A 34 -45.96 26.13 -8.97
N ALA A 35 -47.16 25.74 -9.41
CA ALA A 35 -48.10 26.63 -10.09
C ALA A 35 -48.58 27.74 -9.14
N ARG A 36 -48.99 27.37 -7.91
CA ARG A 36 -49.41 28.31 -6.86
C ARG A 36 -48.29 29.28 -6.46
N LEU A 37 -47.05 28.80 -6.38
CA LEU A 37 -45.89 29.66 -6.09
C LEU A 37 -45.69 30.73 -7.17
N ARG A 38 -45.74 30.33 -8.46
CA ARG A 38 -45.62 31.29 -9.58
C ARG A 38 -46.74 32.32 -9.55
N GLU A 39 -47.95 31.88 -9.27
CA GLU A 39 -49.13 32.73 -9.21
C GLU A 39 -49.06 33.76 -8.05
N SER A 40 -48.59 33.35 -6.87
CA SER A 40 -48.38 34.26 -5.72
C SER A 40 -47.26 35.27 -5.97
N VAL A 41 -46.17 34.85 -6.63
CA VAL A 41 -45.06 35.74 -7.01
C VAL A 41 -45.49 36.75 -8.08
N GLU A 42 -46.26 36.33 -9.08
CA GLU A 42 -46.80 37.24 -10.12
C GLU A 42 -47.77 38.28 -9.56
N ARG A 43 -48.47 37.96 -8.47
CA ARG A 43 -49.38 38.88 -7.77
C ARG A 43 -48.69 39.77 -6.72
N GLY A 44 -47.41 39.53 -6.44
CA GLY A 44 -46.65 40.25 -5.42
C GLY A 44 -47.03 39.89 -3.98
N ASP A 45 -47.72 38.78 -3.75
CA ASP A 45 -48.06 38.28 -2.42
C ASP A 45 -46.91 37.42 -1.87
N LEU A 46 -45.91 38.12 -1.32
CA LEU A 46 -44.68 37.52 -0.81
C LEU A 46 -44.92 36.62 0.41
N GLU A 47 -45.93 36.91 1.23
CA GLU A 47 -46.28 36.09 2.40
C GLU A 47 -46.92 34.75 2.00
N GLN A 48 -47.68 34.73 0.90
CA GLN A 48 -48.21 33.48 0.36
C GLN A 48 -47.14 32.66 -0.36
N ALA A 49 -46.23 33.32 -1.09
CA ALA A 49 -45.09 32.65 -1.72
C ALA A 49 -44.16 31.98 -0.69
N ASP A 50 -43.88 32.65 0.43
CA ASP A 50 -43.04 32.12 1.51
C ASP A 50 -43.63 30.86 2.16
N ARG A 51 -44.96 30.84 2.36
CA ARG A 51 -45.67 29.67 2.90
C ARG A 51 -45.60 28.46 1.96
N VAL A 52 -45.76 28.69 0.65
CA VAL A 52 -45.68 27.62 -0.36
C VAL A 52 -44.25 27.09 -0.49
N LEU A 53 -43.24 27.94 -0.35
CA LEU A 53 -41.83 27.53 -0.31
C LEU A 53 -41.52 26.63 0.90
N HIS A 54 -41.96 27.01 2.10
CA HIS A 54 -41.77 26.19 3.31
C HIS A 54 -42.53 24.86 3.26
N GLU A 55 -43.60 24.77 2.46
CA GLU A 55 -44.33 23.51 2.24
C GLU A 55 -43.59 22.62 1.24
N LEU A 56 -43.04 23.18 0.16
CA LEU A 56 -42.17 22.48 -0.77
C LEU A 56 -40.88 21.98 -0.10
N GLU A 57 -40.26 22.78 0.77
CA GLU A 57 -39.06 22.40 1.52
C GLU A 57 -39.33 21.20 2.43
N ARG A 58 -40.43 21.23 3.20
CA ARG A 58 -40.84 20.10 4.03
C ARG A 58 -41.15 18.84 3.23
N GLN A 59 -41.71 18.98 2.03
CA GLN A 59 -41.94 17.85 1.12
C GLN A 59 -40.63 17.29 0.55
N ILE A 60 -39.65 18.15 0.23
CA ILE A 60 -38.31 17.74 -0.20
C ILE A 60 -37.58 17.01 0.92
N ASP A 61 -37.65 17.50 2.15
CA ASP A 61 -37.04 16.84 3.31
C ASP A 61 -37.70 15.49 3.62
N ALA A 62 -39.03 15.40 3.49
CA ALA A 62 -39.74 14.14 3.64
C ALA A 62 -39.34 13.14 2.54
N MET A 63 -39.18 13.59 1.29
CA MET A 63 -38.66 12.76 0.19
C MET A 63 -37.21 12.35 0.42
N ALA A 64 -36.34 13.24 0.86
CA ALA A 64 -34.94 12.93 1.16
C ALA A 64 -34.81 11.87 2.27
N ASN A 65 -35.64 11.97 3.31
CA ASN A 65 -35.69 10.98 4.39
C ASN A 65 -36.32 9.66 3.95
N ALA A 66 -37.35 9.68 3.10
CA ALA A 66 -37.95 8.49 2.52
C ALA A 66 -37.00 7.77 1.54
N LEU A 67 -36.18 8.53 0.80
CA LEU A 67 -35.12 7.98 -0.06
C LEU A 67 -33.96 7.42 0.77
N GLY A 68 -33.51 8.11 1.83
CA GLY A 68 -32.44 7.62 2.71
C GLY A 68 -32.80 6.33 3.46
N SER A 69 -33.99 6.30 4.08
CA SER A 69 -34.50 5.11 4.76
C SER A 69 -34.95 3.99 3.80
N GLY A 70 -35.41 4.38 2.61
CA GLY A 70 -35.72 3.47 1.51
C GLY A 70 -34.47 2.76 0.97
N VAL A 71 -33.33 3.46 0.85
CA VAL A 71 -32.08 2.87 0.35
C VAL A 71 -31.49 1.86 1.34
N GLU A 72 -31.43 2.16 2.64
CA GLU A 72 -30.95 1.20 3.66
C GLU A 72 -31.85 -0.05 3.77
N SER A 73 -33.18 0.12 3.69
CA SER A 73 -34.11 -1.00 3.76
C SER A 73 -34.25 -1.80 2.45
N PHE A 74 -34.04 -1.16 1.28
CA PHE A 74 -34.00 -1.85 -0.02
C PHE A 74 -32.71 -2.62 -0.26
N GLU A 75 -31.54 -2.13 0.19
CA GLU A 75 -30.27 -2.87 0.07
C GLU A 75 -30.30 -4.16 0.91
N ALA A 76 -30.81 -4.09 2.15
CA ALA A 76 -30.92 -5.24 3.04
C ALA A 76 -31.85 -6.36 2.50
N THR A 77 -32.82 -6.00 1.65
CA THR A 77 -33.81 -6.94 1.09
C THR A 77 -33.34 -7.57 -0.24
N ARG A 78 -32.38 -6.96 -0.94
CA ARG A 78 -31.90 -7.40 -2.26
C ARG A 78 -30.56 -8.16 -2.21
N LEU A 79 -29.81 -8.04 -1.12
CA LEU A 79 -28.61 -8.85 -0.88
C LEU A 79 -29.03 -10.27 -0.50
N GLY A 80 -28.62 -11.25 -1.32
CA GLY A 80 -28.76 -12.66 -1.02
C GLY A 80 -28.03 -13.03 0.28
N ALA A 81 -28.29 -14.24 0.78
CA ALA A 81 -27.64 -14.72 2.00
C ALA A 81 -26.11 -14.68 1.90
N ARG A 82 -25.57 -14.92 0.70
CA ARG A 82 -24.13 -14.88 0.40
C ARG A 82 -23.55 -13.47 0.49
N GLU A 83 -24.17 -12.47 -0.12
CA GLU A 83 -23.66 -11.10 -0.06
C GLU A 83 -23.72 -10.53 1.35
N ARG A 84 -24.78 -10.84 2.13
CA ARG A 84 -24.84 -10.48 3.55
C ARG A 84 -23.74 -11.13 4.37
N ALA A 85 -23.52 -12.43 4.18
CA ALA A 85 -22.44 -13.14 4.86
C ALA A 85 -21.06 -12.57 4.50
N MET A 86 -20.88 -12.13 3.25
CA MET A 86 -19.66 -11.45 2.79
C MET A 86 -19.49 -10.07 3.43
N ALA A 87 -20.55 -9.27 3.50
CA ALA A 87 -20.51 -7.94 4.13
C ALA A 87 -20.18 -8.04 5.64
N GLU A 88 -20.79 -9.00 6.34
CA GLU A 88 -20.47 -9.27 7.75
C GLU A 88 -19.02 -9.74 7.92
N ALA A 89 -18.53 -10.64 7.04
CA ALA A 89 -17.14 -11.08 7.08
C ALA A 89 -16.15 -9.93 6.81
N MET A 90 -16.49 -9.00 5.91
CA MET A 90 -15.72 -7.79 5.65
C MET A 90 -15.69 -6.84 6.85
N SER A 91 -16.81 -6.71 7.57
CA SER A 91 -16.86 -5.93 8.82
C SER A 91 -15.99 -6.56 9.90
N GLU A 92 -16.11 -7.87 10.13
CA GLU A 92 -15.28 -8.58 11.11
C GLU A 92 -13.78 -8.51 10.75
N LEU A 93 -13.45 -8.57 9.46
CA LEU A 93 -12.09 -8.39 8.95
C LEU A 93 -11.55 -6.99 9.28
N ALA A 94 -12.35 -5.95 9.08
CA ALA A 94 -11.97 -4.58 9.39
C ALA A 94 -11.78 -4.35 10.90
N ASP A 95 -12.64 -4.94 11.73
CA ASP A 95 -12.52 -4.88 13.19
C ASP A 95 -11.24 -5.59 13.66
N LEU A 96 -10.92 -6.76 13.09
CA LEU A 96 -9.67 -7.48 13.36
C LEU A 96 -8.43 -6.69 12.93
N GLU A 97 -8.46 -6.07 11.75
CA GLU A 97 -7.38 -5.20 11.25
C GLU A 97 -7.14 -4.04 12.24
N LEU A 98 -8.22 -3.39 12.69
CA LEU A 98 -8.15 -2.28 13.63
C LEU A 98 -7.57 -2.72 14.98
N GLU A 99 -8.03 -3.86 15.51
CA GLU A 99 -7.54 -4.42 16.77
C GLU A 99 -6.05 -4.76 16.69
N GLN A 100 -5.58 -5.38 15.60
CA GLN A 100 -4.15 -5.65 15.42
C GLN A 100 -3.32 -4.37 15.29
N LYS A 101 -3.85 -3.34 14.62
CA LYS A 101 -3.16 -2.03 14.54
C LYS A 101 -3.06 -1.36 15.91
N ASP A 102 -4.11 -1.39 16.72
CA ASP A 102 -4.10 -0.83 18.08
C ASP A 102 -3.07 -1.56 18.95
N LEU A 103 -3.12 -2.90 18.95
CA LEU A 103 -2.16 -3.72 19.69
C LEU A 103 -0.72 -3.49 19.21
N ALA A 104 -0.49 -3.47 17.90
CA ALA A 104 0.83 -3.16 17.33
C ALA A 104 1.33 -1.77 17.72
N HIS A 105 0.46 -0.75 17.71
CA HIS A 105 0.81 0.61 18.11
C HIS A 105 1.25 0.65 19.58
N ARG A 106 0.44 0.05 20.47
CA ARG A 106 0.70 0.00 21.90
C ARG A 106 2.00 -0.75 22.25
N THR A 107 2.26 -1.87 21.58
CA THR A 107 3.51 -2.62 21.73
C THR A 107 4.69 -1.83 21.15
N ASN A 108 4.51 -1.15 20.02
CA ASN A 108 5.54 -0.31 19.41
C ASN A 108 5.93 0.88 20.29
N ASP A 109 5.00 1.48 21.03
CA ASP A 109 5.32 2.55 21.98
C ASP A 109 6.18 2.01 23.13
N SER A 110 5.84 0.83 23.65
CA SER A 110 6.65 0.11 24.63
C SER A 110 8.06 -0.19 24.09
N ARG A 111 8.14 -0.60 22.82
CA ARG A 111 9.39 -0.83 22.10
C ARG A 111 10.23 0.44 22.02
N LYS A 112 9.66 1.57 21.58
CA LYS A 112 10.35 2.87 21.48
C LYS A 112 10.88 3.35 22.82
N GLU A 113 10.10 3.16 23.88
CA GLU A 113 10.53 3.48 25.25
C GLU A 113 11.71 2.60 25.66
N ALA A 114 11.65 1.30 25.39
CA ALA A 114 12.75 0.37 25.62
C ALA A 114 13.99 0.73 24.80
N THR A 115 13.84 1.11 23.53
CA THR A 115 14.94 1.62 22.68
C THR A 115 15.60 2.82 23.33
N THR A 116 14.78 3.78 23.79
CA THR A 116 15.28 5.02 24.38
C THR A 116 16.08 4.75 25.65
N ARG A 117 15.60 3.83 26.50
CA ARG A 117 16.31 3.42 27.73
C ARG A 117 17.58 2.63 27.43
N ALA A 118 17.54 1.71 26.47
CA ALA A 118 18.71 0.94 26.03
C ALA A 118 19.81 1.85 25.46
N ILE A 119 19.45 2.78 24.57
CA ILE A 119 20.38 3.77 24.00
C ILE A 119 20.90 4.70 25.10
N GLY A 120 20.05 5.13 26.03
CA GLY A 120 20.45 5.98 27.16
C GLY A 120 21.50 5.33 28.06
N ASP A 121 21.32 4.06 28.39
CA ASP A 121 22.28 3.29 29.20
C ASP A 121 23.60 3.06 28.45
N LEU A 122 23.53 2.73 27.16
CA LEU A 122 24.71 2.55 26.34
C LEU A 122 25.50 3.86 26.15
N ARG A 123 24.81 5.01 26.02
CA ARG A 123 25.45 6.34 26.03
C ARG A 123 26.12 6.66 27.37
N GLY A 124 25.57 6.15 28.47
CA GLY A 124 26.20 6.24 29.80
C GLY A 124 27.42 5.33 29.97
N ASN A 125 27.57 4.31 29.12
CA ASN A 125 28.66 3.33 29.17
C ASN A 125 29.82 3.72 28.25
N THR A 126 30.52 4.80 28.62
CA THR A 126 31.68 5.34 27.87
C THR A 126 32.73 4.29 27.51
N PRO A 127 33.13 3.35 28.40
CA PRO A 127 34.12 2.33 28.04
C PRO A 127 33.70 1.42 26.88
N ALA A 128 32.40 1.12 26.74
CA ALA A 128 31.90 0.33 25.62
C ALA A 128 31.96 1.12 24.30
N LEU A 129 31.59 2.40 24.33
CA LEU A 129 31.69 3.29 23.17
C LEU A 129 33.14 3.50 22.73
N ASP A 130 34.04 3.70 23.69
CA ASP A 130 35.47 3.84 23.43
C ASP A 130 36.01 2.57 22.73
N ALA A 131 35.63 1.38 23.21
CA ALA A 131 36.03 0.12 22.59
C ALA A 131 35.49 -0.04 21.16
N LEU A 132 34.27 0.43 20.87
CA LEU A 132 33.72 0.45 19.50
C LEU A 132 34.46 1.45 18.62
N ALA A 133 34.78 2.64 19.14
CA ALA A 133 35.54 3.65 18.41
C ALA A 133 36.97 3.18 18.08
N GLU A 134 37.62 2.45 18.99
CA GLU A 134 38.91 1.79 18.72
C GLU A 134 38.79 0.75 17.59
N ARG A 135 37.73 -0.07 17.59
CA ARG A 135 37.49 -1.03 16.50
C ARG A 135 37.23 -0.36 15.16
N ALA A 136 36.50 0.75 15.15
CA ALA A 136 36.28 1.54 13.94
C ALA A 136 37.60 2.11 13.41
N ARG A 137 38.48 2.61 14.29
CA ARG A 137 39.82 3.04 13.93
C ARG A 137 40.67 1.89 13.39
N GLN A 138 40.63 0.71 14.01
CA GLN A 138 41.34 -0.47 13.51
C GLN A 138 40.88 -0.88 12.10
N ALA A 139 39.57 -0.91 11.84
CA ALA A 139 39.03 -1.23 10.52
C ALA A 139 39.51 -0.24 9.45
N ARG A 140 39.52 1.06 9.78
CA ARG A 140 40.05 2.11 8.90
C ARG A 140 41.55 1.96 8.64
N GLU A 141 42.35 1.73 9.68
CA GLU A 141 43.79 1.49 9.53
C GLU A 141 44.08 0.28 8.64
N SER A 142 43.30 -0.79 8.77
CA SER A 142 43.41 -1.97 7.90
C SER A 142 43.02 -1.66 6.46
N LEU A 143 41.99 -0.84 6.24
CA LEU A 143 41.63 -0.37 4.91
C LEU A 143 42.76 0.49 4.30
N GLU A 144 43.35 1.42 5.05
CA GLU A 144 44.46 2.27 4.58
C GLU A 144 45.68 1.46 4.10
N ARG A 145 45.92 0.28 4.68
CA ARG A 145 47.00 -0.64 4.25
C ARG A 145 46.80 -1.19 2.84
N VAL A 146 45.59 -1.14 2.27
CA VAL A 146 45.30 -1.48 0.86
C VAL A 146 46.04 -0.54 -0.10
N ARG A 147 46.38 0.69 0.35
CA ARG A 147 47.12 1.73 -0.37
C ARG A 147 46.40 2.20 -1.65
N PRO A 148 45.53 3.23 -1.56
CA PRO A 148 44.71 3.68 -2.69
C PRO A 148 45.50 4.21 -3.89
N ARG A 149 46.79 4.54 -3.72
CA ARG A 149 47.67 4.98 -4.81
C ARG A 149 48.09 3.85 -5.76
N GLU A 150 47.96 2.61 -5.32
CA GLU A 150 48.33 1.42 -6.10
C GLU A 150 47.12 0.77 -6.79
N LEU A 151 45.93 1.37 -6.63
CA LEU A 151 44.68 0.90 -7.20
C LEU A 151 44.44 1.49 -8.59
N ASP A 152 43.71 0.76 -9.43
CA ASP A 152 43.15 1.31 -10.66
C ASP A 152 41.98 2.27 -10.36
N ALA A 153 41.42 2.89 -11.40
CA ALA A 153 40.36 3.89 -11.23
C ALA A 153 39.08 3.31 -10.60
N ASP A 154 38.74 2.06 -10.92
CA ASP A 154 37.50 1.42 -10.48
C ASP A 154 37.62 0.97 -9.02
N SER A 155 38.69 0.22 -8.69
CA SER A 155 38.99 -0.18 -7.30
C SER A 155 39.22 1.04 -6.40
N LYS A 156 39.76 2.15 -6.93
CA LYS A 156 39.91 3.39 -6.16
C LYS A 156 38.57 4.01 -5.80
N GLY A 157 37.59 3.98 -6.70
CA GLY A 157 36.23 4.42 -6.40
C GLY A 157 35.58 3.59 -5.29
N MET A 158 35.75 2.26 -5.33
CA MET A 158 35.28 1.36 -4.28
C MET A 158 35.97 1.61 -2.93
N TYR A 159 37.29 1.85 -2.95
CA TYR A 159 38.05 2.24 -1.76
C TYR A 159 37.52 3.54 -1.13
N GLU A 160 37.31 4.59 -1.94
CA GLU A 160 36.83 5.89 -1.45
C GLU A 160 35.43 5.80 -0.83
N LEU A 161 34.57 4.92 -1.37
CA LEU A 161 33.27 4.62 -0.77
C LEU A 161 33.44 3.91 0.58
N ALA A 162 34.25 2.85 0.63
CA ALA A 162 34.49 2.07 1.85
C ALA A 162 35.10 2.93 2.98
N ASP A 163 36.09 3.77 2.67
CA ASP A 163 36.72 4.68 3.65
C ASP A 163 35.72 5.70 4.18
N ARG A 164 34.91 6.29 3.30
CA ARG A 164 33.85 7.23 3.72
C ARG A 164 32.85 6.55 4.64
N ARG A 165 32.41 5.32 4.33
CA ARG A 165 31.46 4.58 5.16
C ARG A 165 32.02 4.24 6.53
N LEU A 166 33.28 3.79 6.61
CA LEU A 166 33.93 3.56 7.91
C LEU A 166 34.14 4.87 8.69
N GLN A 167 34.40 5.99 8.02
CA GLN A 167 34.48 7.31 8.65
C GLN A 167 33.12 7.78 9.19
N ASP A 168 32.03 7.54 8.45
CA ASP A 168 30.66 7.83 8.89
C ASP A 168 30.35 7.04 10.16
N VAL A 169 30.67 5.73 10.18
CA VAL A 169 30.50 4.88 11.37
C VAL A 169 31.29 5.42 12.57
N ALA A 170 32.57 5.77 12.39
CA ALA A 170 33.39 6.33 13.47
C ALA A 170 32.79 7.63 14.04
N THR A 171 32.32 8.52 13.16
CA THR A 171 31.69 9.79 13.56
C THR A 171 30.40 9.56 14.34
N LEU A 172 29.59 8.57 13.92
CA LEU A 172 28.34 8.21 14.60
C LEU A 172 28.59 7.57 15.97
N LEU A 173 29.62 6.73 16.09
CA LEU A 173 30.05 6.16 17.37
C LEU A 173 30.54 7.25 18.34
N GLU A 174 31.32 8.22 17.85
CA GLU A 174 31.75 9.38 18.64
C GLU A 174 30.56 10.26 19.09
N ALA A 175 29.56 10.43 18.22
CA ALA A 175 28.32 11.13 18.54
C ALA A 175 27.38 10.33 19.46
N GLY A 176 27.69 9.06 19.73
CA GLY A 176 26.83 8.14 20.50
C GLY A 176 25.52 7.81 19.78
N ASP A 177 25.48 7.89 18.46
CA ASP A 177 24.33 7.50 17.64
C ASP A 177 24.49 6.06 17.14
N LEU A 178 24.20 5.13 18.03
CA LEU A 178 24.46 3.70 17.81
C LEU A 178 23.47 3.04 16.86
N GLY A 179 22.24 3.58 16.78
CA GLY A 179 21.24 3.08 15.83
C GLY A 179 21.66 3.36 14.40
N GLU A 180 22.08 4.60 14.10
CA GLU A 180 22.60 4.92 12.78
C GLU A 180 23.98 4.28 12.55
N ALA A 181 24.85 4.21 13.57
CA ALA A 181 26.14 3.52 13.45
C ALA A 181 26.00 2.04 13.08
N GLN A 182 25.00 1.34 13.62
CA GLN A 182 24.71 -0.06 13.27
C GLN A 182 24.37 -0.19 11.79
N LYS A 183 23.40 0.58 11.32
CA LYS A 183 23.00 0.57 9.92
C LYS A 183 24.17 0.91 8.99
N MET A 184 24.92 1.96 9.34
CA MET A 184 26.10 2.38 8.58
C MET A 184 27.24 1.36 8.63
N SER A 185 27.36 0.56 9.70
CA SER A 185 28.38 -0.48 9.79
C SER A 185 28.11 -1.64 8.84
N GLY A 186 26.84 -2.01 8.60
CA GLY A 186 26.48 -2.97 7.57
C GLY A 186 26.85 -2.44 6.17
N GLU A 187 26.49 -1.19 5.86
CA GLU A 187 26.87 -0.56 4.59
C GLU A 187 28.40 -0.47 4.40
N ALA A 188 29.14 -0.21 5.47
CA ALA A 188 30.61 -0.18 5.44
C ALA A 188 31.21 -1.57 5.23
N SER A 189 30.68 -2.59 5.92
CA SER A 189 31.08 -4.00 5.80
C SER A 189 30.89 -4.49 4.36
N ASP A 190 29.74 -4.19 3.76
CA ASP A 190 29.43 -4.51 2.36
C ASP A 190 30.39 -3.82 1.39
N ALA A 191 30.62 -2.50 1.55
CA ALA A 191 31.52 -1.73 0.69
C ALA A 191 32.97 -2.25 0.75
N VAL A 192 33.46 -2.63 1.94
CA VAL A 192 34.79 -3.22 2.10
C VAL A 192 34.83 -4.63 1.50
N SER A 193 33.75 -5.42 1.64
CA SER A 193 33.65 -6.76 1.05
C SER A 193 33.66 -6.70 -0.48
N ASP A 194 32.96 -5.73 -1.09
CA ASP A 194 32.98 -5.50 -2.54
C ASP A 194 34.40 -5.20 -3.04
N LEU A 195 35.11 -4.29 -2.38
CA LEU A 195 36.51 -4.00 -2.69
C LEU A 195 37.40 -5.24 -2.55
N ALA A 196 37.23 -6.01 -1.47
CA ALA A 196 38.03 -7.22 -1.23
C ALA A 196 37.76 -8.31 -2.28
N ARG A 197 36.51 -8.44 -2.74
CA ARG A 197 36.12 -9.35 -3.83
C ARG A 197 36.76 -8.93 -5.15
N ASP A 198 36.68 -7.66 -5.51
CA ASP A 198 37.26 -7.11 -6.73
C ASP A 198 38.78 -7.33 -6.79
N LEU A 199 39.51 -6.93 -5.73
CA LEU A 199 40.94 -7.14 -5.63
C LEU A 199 41.32 -8.63 -5.58
N GLY A 200 40.48 -9.46 -4.99
CA GLY A 200 40.59 -10.92 -5.02
C GLY A 200 40.52 -11.47 -6.44
N LEU A 201 39.55 -11.04 -7.24
CA LEU A 201 39.41 -11.43 -8.64
C LEU A 201 40.59 -10.93 -9.48
N ALA A 202 41.01 -9.68 -9.28
CA ALA A 202 42.19 -9.12 -9.93
C ALA A 202 43.45 -9.93 -9.61
N SER A 203 43.61 -10.42 -8.39
CA SER A 203 44.75 -11.27 -8.02
C SER A 203 44.77 -12.63 -8.72
N LEU A 204 43.60 -13.19 -9.04
CA LEU A 204 43.49 -14.45 -9.79
C LEU A 204 43.79 -14.27 -11.29
N MET A 205 43.35 -13.15 -11.88
CA MET A 205 43.57 -12.85 -13.30
C MET A 205 44.97 -12.29 -13.59
N PHE A 206 45.51 -11.52 -12.65
CA PHE A 206 46.77 -10.78 -12.79
C PHE A 206 47.76 -11.13 -11.66
N GLY A 207 47.89 -12.42 -11.32
CA GLY A 207 48.87 -12.91 -10.35
C GLY A 207 50.35 -12.79 -10.78
N GLY A 208 50.64 -12.02 -11.83
CA GLY A 208 51.92 -12.02 -12.55
C GLY A 208 53.03 -11.18 -11.89
N ARG A 209 54.20 -11.81 -11.73
CA ARG A 209 55.55 -11.29 -11.35
C ARG A 209 55.57 -10.09 -10.39
N GLY A 210 55.58 -10.39 -9.10
CA GLY A 210 55.86 -9.43 -8.03
C GLY A 210 55.04 -9.63 -6.76
N GLY A 211 53.95 -10.40 -6.84
CA GLY A 211 53.08 -10.69 -5.68
C GLY A 211 52.18 -9.51 -5.28
N GLU A 212 52.32 -8.35 -5.91
CA GLU A 212 51.64 -7.12 -5.47
C GLU A 212 50.11 -7.20 -5.52
N SER A 213 49.52 -7.84 -6.55
CA SER A 213 48.06 -8.03 -6.65
C SER A 213 47.53 -8.99 -5.58
N THR A 214 48.28 -10.04 -5.28
CA THR A 214 48.00 -10.96 -4.16
C THR A 214 48.11 -10.24 -2.82
N ASP A 215 49.15 -9.44 -2.61
CA ASP A 215 49.35 -8.68 -1.38
C ASP A 215 48.21 -7.67 -1.14
N ARG A 216 47.73 -6.99 -2.19
CA ARG A 216 46.58 -6.08 -2.11
C ARG A 216 45.31 -6.83 -1.74
N ALA A 217 45.05 -7.98 -2.37
CA ALA A 217 43.91 -8.83 -2.03
C ALA A 217 43.98 -9.32 -0.58
N VAL A 218 45.16 -9.70 -0.08
CA VAL A 218 45.35 -10.11 1.32
C VAL A 218 45.06 -8.95 2.28
N ARG A 219 45.55 -7.74 1.99
CA ARG A 219 45.28 -6.56 2.81
C ARG A 219 43.80 -6.18 2.80
N ALA A 220 43.13 -6.28 1.66
CA ALA A 220 41.71 -6.00 1.53
C ALA A 220 40.85 -7.02 2.32
N ARG A 221 41.23 -8.30 2.33
CA ARG A 221 40.58 -9.31 3.19
C ARG A 221 40.80 -9.06 4.68
N ALA A 222 41.96 -8.54 5.07
CA ALA A 222 42.18 -8.13 6.45
C ALA A 222 41.25 -6.97 6.84
N ALA A 223 41.12 -5.97 5.97
CA ALA A 223 40.17 -4.86 6.16
C ALA A 223 38.71 -5.36 6.24
N GLU A 224 38.31 -6.30 5.39
CA GLU A 224 36.98 -6.94 5.43
C GLU A 224 36.74 -7.66 6.77
N THR A 225 37.74 -8.36 7.28
CA THR A 225 37.66 -9.04 8.56
C THR A 225 37.46 -8.06 9.71
N ASP A 226 38.21 -6.95 9.73
CA ASP A 226 38.07 -5.92 10.76
C ASP A 226 36.74 -5.15 10.64
N ALA A 227 36.25 -4.89 9.42
CA ALA A 227 34.95 -4.26 9.19
C ALA A 227 33.78 -5.13 9.68
N ARG A 228 33.81 -6.44 9.40
CA ARG A 228 32.82 -7.39 9.96
C ARG A 228 32.93 -7.51 11.48
N ALA A 229 34.15 -7.54 12.01
CA ALA A 229 34.35 -7.59 13.46
C ALA A 229 33.81 -6.33 14.16
N LEU A 230 33.86 -5.16 13.49
CA LEU A 230 33.23 -3.92 13.93
C LEU A 230 31.70 -4.00 13.87
N GLU A 231 31.12 -4.46 12.77
CA GLU A 231 29.67 -4.68 12.64
C GLU A 231 29.14 -5.59 13.75
N ASP A 232 29.74 -6.78 13.91
CA ASP A 232 29.40 -7.71 14.99
C ASP A 232 29.63 -7.10 16.40
N ALA A 233 30.58 -6.18 16.54
CA ALA A 233 30.83 -5.49 17.79
C ALA A 233 29.68 -4.56 18.14
N ILE A 234 29.23 -3.77 17.16
CA ILE A 234 28.14 -2.82 17.31
C ILE A 234 26.84 -3.58 17.60
N ASP A 235 26.57 -4.65 16.86
CA ASP A 235 25.41 -5.52 17.08
C ASP A 235 25.36 -6.12 18.48
N ARG A 236 26.50 -6.58 19.00
CA ARG A 236 26.60 -7.12 20.37
C ARG A 236 26.56 -6.05 21.45
N ALA A 237 26.99 -4.83 21.13
CA ALA A 237 27.01 -3.72 22.08
C ALA A 237 25.61 -3.13 22.27
N ILE A 238 24.75 -3.20 21.25
CA ILE A 238 23.34 -2.83 21.37
C ILE A 238 22.67 -3.84 22.32
N PRO A 239 22.20 -3.41 23.49
CA PRO A 239 21.63 -4.33 24.46
C PRO A 239 20.33 -4.95 23.94
N SER A 240 20.06 -6.20 24.32
CA SER A 240 18.77 -6.84 24.06
C SER A 240 17.64 -6.00 24.65
N MET A 241 16.71 -5.59 23.79
CA MET A 241 15.64 -4.65 24.15
C MET A 241 14.74 -5.16 25.28
N ASP A 242 14.63 -6.49 25.41
CA ASP A 242 13.83 -7.17 26.44
C ASP A 242 14.26 -6.79 27.86
N ASN A 243 15.57 -6.59 28.08
CA ASN A 243 16.11 -6.17 29.37
C ASN A 243 15.78 -4.69 29.70
N TYR A 244 15.37 -3.94 28.69
CA TYR A 244 14.99 -2.53 28.79
C TYR A 244 13.50 -2.35 28.59
N VAL A 245 12.67 -3.39 28.72
CA VAL A 245 11.22 -3.20 28.85
C VAL A 245 10.91 -2.77 30.29
N SER A 246 10.14 -1.70 30.48
CA SER A 246 9.78 -1.22 31.82
C SER A 246 8.79 -2.18 32.46
N GLU A 247 8.72 -2.23 33.79
CA GLU A 247 7.72 -3.06 34.47
C GLU A 247 6.28 -2.65 34.07
N ALA A 248 6.06 -1.36 33.83
CA ALA A 248 4.79 -0.85 33.32
C ALA A 248 4.48 -1.38 31.91
N ALA A 249 5.44 -1.29 30.97
CA ALA A 249 5.30 -1.85 29.63
C ALA A 249 5.09 -3.37 29.67
N ASN A 250 5.82 -4.07 30.53
CA ASN A 250 5.66 -5.52 30.68
C ASN A 250 4.26 -5.89 31.20
N ARG A 251 3.76 -5.16 32.22
CA ARG A 251 2.36 -5.32 32.69
C ARG A 251 1.35 -5.00 31.59
N GLN A 252 1.61 -3.98 30.77
CA GLN A 252 0.74 -3.64 29.63
C GLN A 252 0.70 -4.78 28.61
N MET A 253 1.85 -5.31 28.18
CA MET A 253 1.91 -6.43 27.24
C MET A 253 1.23 -7.69 27.78
N HIS A 254 1.38 -7.98 29.07
CA HIS A 254 0.65 -9.05 29.74
C HIS A 254 -0.86 -8.78 29.75
N GLY A 255 -1.27 -7.52 29.97
CA GLY A 255 -2.67 -7.10 29.90
C GLY A 255 -3.26 -7.11 28.49
N ASP A 256 -2.43 -7.01 27.45
CA ASP A 256 -2.82 -7.09 26.04
C ASP A 256 -2.88 -8.52 25.51
N SER A 257 -2.32 -9.49 26.25
CA SER A 257 -2.35 -10.91 25.87
C SER A 257 -3.78 -11.48 25.70
N PRO A 258 -4.77 -11.20 26.59
CA PRO A 258 -6.15 -11.64 26.39
C PRO A 258 -6.81 -11.03 25.14
N ARG A 259 -6.47 -9.78 24.80
CA ARG A 259 -6.96 -9.12 23.58
C ARG A 259 -6.40 -9.80 22.33
N GLN A 260 -5.11 -10.12 22.35
CA GLN A 260 -4.46 -10.90 21.29
C GLN A 260 -5.09 -12.29 21.12
N ASP A 261 -5.39 -12.98 22.23
CA ASP A 261 -6.06 -14.28 22.21
C ASP A 261 -7.48 -14.17 21.62
N ALA A 262 -8.25 -13.16 22.02
CA ALA A 262 -9.58 -12.91 21.48
C ALA A 262 -9.57 -12.58 19.98
N ALA A 263 -8.60 -11.78 19.52
CA ALA A 263 -8.40 -11.48 18.11
C ALA A 263 -8.07 -12.75 17.31
N ARG A 264 -7.19 -13.61 17.83
CA ARG A 264 -6.85 -14.89 17.20
C ARG A 264 -8.07 -15.82 17.09
N GLU A 265 -8.89 -15.90 18.13
CA GLU A 265 -10.12 -16.70 18.10
C GLU A 265 -11.15 -16.13 17.12
N ALA A 266 -11.27 -14.81 17.03
CA ALA A 266 -12.12 -14.15 16.05
C ALA A 266 -11.62 -14.41 14.62
N ALA A 267 -10.31 -14.33 14.36
CA ALA A 267 -9.73 -14.70 13.08
C ALA A 267 -10.01 -16.18 12.73
N HIS A 268 -9.92 -17.10 13.70
CA HIS A 268 -10.27 -18.50 13.47
C HIS A 268 -11.74 -18.68 13.05
N ARG A 269 -12.68 -18.00 13.72
CA ARG A 269 -14.11 -18.03 13.35
C ARG A 269 -14.34 -17.42 11.97
N LEU A 270 -13.67 -16.32 11.66
CA LEU A 270 -13.76 -15.66 10.36
C LEU A 270 -13.25 -16.55 9.23
N ALA A 271 -12.11 -17.23 9.42
CA ALA A 271 -11.58 -18.20 8.45
C ALA A 271 -12.56 -19.37 8.22
N GLU A 272 -13.26 -19.83 9.27
CA GLU A 272 -14.29 -20.87 9.13
C GLU A 272 -15.51 -20.35 8.36
N ARG A 273 -15.95 -19.11 8.62
CA ARG A 273 -17.03 -18.46 7.88
C ARG A 273 -16.71 -18.36 6.39
N PHE A 274 -15.47 -18.00 6.03
CA PHE A 274 -15.03 -17.97 4.63
C PHE A 274 -15.04 -19.35 3.97
N ARG A 275 -14.69 -20.42 4.71
CA ARG A 275 -14.70 -21.80 4.19
C ARG A 275 -16.08 -22.41 4.04
N GLN A 276 -16.99 -22.15 4.97
CA GLN A 276 -18.31 -22.81 4.98
C GLN A 276 -19.38 -22.00 4.25
N GLY A 277 -19.36 -20.67 4.35
CA GLY A 277 -20.42 -19.80 3.86
C GLY A 277 -21.84 -20.15 4.39
N PRO A 278 -22.88 -19.40 3.98
CA PRO A 278 -24.25 -19.61 4.49
C PRO A 278 -24.94 -20.84 3.91
N ASP A 279 -24.57 -21.28 2.70
CA ASP A 279 -25.19 -22.41 1.99
C ASP A 279 -24.30 -23.67 1.95
N GLY A 280 -23.25 -23.72 2.78
CA GLY A 280 -22.25 -24.80 2.76
C GLY A 280 -21.23 -24.70 1.61
N LEU A 281 -21.26 -23.59 0.86
CA LEU A 281 -20.29 -23.25 -0.18
C LEU A 281 -19.35 -22.14 0.33
N PRO A 282 -18.03 -22.24 0.12
CA PRO A 282 -17.08 -21.21 0.51
C PRO A 282 -17.48 -19.82 -0.03
N LEU A 283 -17.33 -18.80 0.81
CA LEU A 283 -17.46 -17.40 0.40
C LEU A 283 -16.29 -17.02 -0.51
N ASP A 284 -15.08 -17.27 -0.02
CA ASP A 284 -13.83 -17.09 -0.75
C ASP A 284 -12.75 -18.01 -0.12
N PRO A 285 -12.27 -19.04 -0.83
CA PRO A 285 -11.27 -19.97 -0.30
C PRO A 285 -9.89 -19.31 -0.10
N ASP A 286 -9.49 -18.37 -0.96
CA ASP A 286 -8.20 -17.68 -0.85
C ASP A 286 -8.21 -16.70 0.34
N ALA A 287 -9.38 -16.13 0.64
CA ALA A 287 -9.58 -15.29 1.82
C ALA A 287 -9.42 -16.08 3.13
N ALA A 288 -9.95 -17.31 3.19
CA ALA A 288 -9.79 -18.16 4.37
C ALA A 288 -8.31 -18.43 4.67
N ASP A 289 -7.53 -18.79 3.65
CA ASP A 289 -6.09 -19.03 3.79
C ASP A 289 -5.33 -17.77 4.23
N ALA A 290 -5.75 -16.59 3.75
CA ALA A 290 -5.17 -15.32 4.18
C ALA A 290 -5.47 -15.00 5.65
N VAL A 291 -6.69 -15.23 6.11
CA VAL A 291 -7.05 -15.07 7.53
C VAL A 291 -6.29 -16.07 8.40
N ASP A 292 -6.09 -17.31 7.93
CA ASP A 292 -5.31 -18.31 8.66
C ASP A 292 -3.83 -17.90 8.82
N ARG A 293 -3.21 -17.32 7.79
CA ARG A 293 -1.85 -16.75 7.91
C ARG A 293 -1.80 -15.61 8.93
N ALA A 294 -2.76 -14.69 8.89
CA ALA A 294 -2.86 -13.62 9.89
C ALA A 294 -3.04 -14.18 11.31
N LYS A 295 -3.87 -15.22 11.48
CA LYS A 295 -4.07 -15.93 12.76
C LYS A 295 -2.78 -16.57 13.27
N ASP A 296 -1.95 -17.15 12.38
CA ASP A 296 -0.66 -17.71 12.78
C ASP A 296 0.29 -16.61 13.27
N ARG A 297 0.35 -15.46 12.60
CA ARG A 297 1.08 -14.27 13.09
C ARG A 297 0.55 -13.78 14.43
N MET A 298 -0.77 -13.80 14.64
CA MET A 298 -1.37 -13.48 15.94
C MET A 298 -0.95 -14.46 17.04
N ALA A 299 -0.71 -15.73 16.71
CA ALA A 299 -0.20 -16.73 17.65
C ALA A 299 1.27 -16.48 18.00
N ASP A 300 2.09 -16.10 17.02
CA ASP A 300 3.48 -15.68 17.26
C ASP A 300 3.53 -14.45 18.16
N ALA A 301 2.69 -13.44 17.88
CA ALA A 301 2.53 -12.27 18.73
C ALA A 301 2.15 -12.64 20.17
N ARG A 302 1.24 -13.59 20.34
CA ARG A 302 0.83 -14.07 21.67
C ARG A 302 1.98 -14.71 22.44
N GLY A 303 2.80 -15.51 21.76
CA GLY A 303 4.00 -16.13 22.33
C GLY A 303 5.02 -15.08 22.77
N ALA A 304 5.28 -14.09 21.91
CA ALA A 304 6.21 -13.00 22.20
C ALA A 304 5.72 -12.12 23.37
N LEU A 305 4.44 -11.75 23.40
CA LEU A 305 3.84 -11.02 24.53
C LEU A 305 3.98 -11.79 25.86
N ALA A 306 3.81 -13.12 25.82
CA ALA A 306 3.99 -13.97 27.01
C ALA A 306 5.45 -14.04 27.46
N GLY A 307 6.39 -14.03 26.51
CA GLY A 307 7.83 -14.06 26.75
C GLY A 307 8.41 -12.70 27.15
N GLY A 308 7.64 -11.63 27.06
CA GLY A 308 8.13 -10.25 27.25
C GLY A 308 8.98 -9.74 26.08
N ASP A 309 8.97 -10.43 24.93
CA ASP A 309 9.66 -10.03 23.71
C ASP A 309 8.84 -8.95 23.00
N VAL A 310 9.18 -7.70 23.30
CA VAL A 310 8.49 -6.52 22.76
C VAL A 310 8.73 -6.35 21.25
N VAL A 311 9.87 -6.82 20.74
CA VAL A 311 10.24 -6.67 19.33
C VAL A 311 9.49 -7.69 18.48
N GLY A 312 9.53 -8.96 18.89
CA GLY A 312 8.78 -10.05 18.26
C GLY A 312 7.28 -9.80 18.30
N ALA A 313 6.75 -9.35 19.44
CA ALA A 313 5.32 -9.05 19.57
C ALA A 313 4.88 -7.93 18.63
N SER A 314 5.60 -6.80 18.62
CA SER A 314 5.28 -5.67 17.74
C SER A 314 5.34 -6.07 16.27
N ARG A 315 6.36 -6.83 15.86
CA ARG A 315 6.52 -7.28 14.48
C ARG A 315 5.38 -8.20 14.06
N ALA A 316 5.08 -9.23 14.85
CA ALA A 316 4.05 -10.20 14.51
C ALA A 316 2.64 -9.56 14.44
N GLN A 317 2.34 -8.59 15.31
CA GLN A 317 1.10 -7.81 15.25
C GLN A 317 1.00 -6.93 14.01
N THR A 318 2.10 -6.26 13.63
CA THR A 318 2.17 -5.48 12.39
C THR A 318 1.97 -6.37 11.16
N ASP A 319 2.69 -7.49 11.09
CA ASP A 319 2.56 -8.44 9.98
C ASP A 319 1.12 -8.99 9.88
N ALA A 320 0.48 -9.29 11.02
CA ALA A 320 -0.93 -9.69 11.03
C ALA A 320 -1.86 -8.58 10.52
N ALA A 321 -1.68 -7.34 10.97
CA ALA A 321 -2.47 -6.20 10.51
C ALA A 321 -2.30 -5.93 9.01
N GLU A 322 -1.09 -6.07 8.48
CA GLU A 322 -0.79 -5.90 7.06
C GLU A 322 -1.46 -6.97 6.20
N GLU A 323 -1.38 -8.24 6.58
CA GLU A 323 -2.05 -9.36 5.89
C GLU A 323 -3.57 -9.16 5.85
N LEU A 324 -4.18 -8.74 6.97
CA LEU A 324 -5.63 -8.46 7.03
C LEU A 324 -6.00 -7.25 6.15
N ALA A 325 -5.18 -6.20 6.16
CA ALA A 325 -5.41 -5.01 5.35
C ALA A 325 -5.25 -5.29 3.85
N ASP A 326 -4.29 -6.13 3.47
CA ASP A 326 -4.11 -6.61 2.10
C ASP A 326 -5.29 -7.45 1.66
N LEU A 327 -5.77 -8.37 2.51
CA LEU A 327 -6.96 -9.16 2.22
C LEU A 327 -8.18 -8.26 2.00
N ARG A 328 -8.43 -7.31 2.90
CA ARG A 328 -9.56 -6.38 2.79
C ARG A 328 -9.52 -5.61 1.46
N ARG A 329 -8.35 -5.06 1.10
CA ARG A 329 -8.17 -4.37 -0.19
C ARG A 329 -8.45 -5.26 -1.39
N ARG A 330 -8.02 -6.52 -1.36
CA ARG A 330 -8.29 -7.48 -2.45
C ARG A 330 -9.78 -7.77 -2.58
N LEU A 331 -10.46 -7.98 -1.45
CA LEU A 331 -11.89 -8.25 -1.43
C LEU A 331 -12.71 -7.03 -1.91
N GLU A 332 -12.34 -5.81 -1.50
CA GLU A 332 -12.94 -4.55 -2.00
C GLU A 332 -12.73 -4.36 -3.52
N GLN A 333 -11.56 -4.73 -4.03
CA GLN A 333 -11.27 -4.68 -5.47
C GLN A 333 -12.03 -5.74 -6.27
N SER A 334 -12.31 -6.90 -5.67
CA SER A 334 -13.10 -7.95 -6.31
C SER A 334 -14.59 -7.57 -6.38
N SER A 335 -15.15 -7.05 -5.28
CA SER A 335 -16.56 -6.64 -5.21
C SER A 335 -16.87 -5.44 -6.11
N SER A 336 -15.92 -4.52 -6.28
CA SER A 336 -16.07 -3.40 -7.21
C SER A 336 -15.99 -3.81 -8.69
N LYS A 337 -15.29 -4.89 -9.03
CA LYS A 337 -15.26 -5.42 -10.40
C LYS A 337 -16.55 -6.16 -10.77
N ASP A 338 -17.14 -6.90 -9.84
CA ASP A 338 -18.41 -7.60 -10.07
C ASP A 338 -19.61 -6.63 -10.17
N SER A 339 -19.54 -5.46 -9.53
CA SER A 339 -20.51 -4.36 -9.73
C SER A 339 -20.30 -3.53 -11.01
N SER A 340 -19.23 -3.78 -11.78
CA SER A 340 -18.90 -3.03 -13.01
C SER A 340 -19.10 -3.86 -14.30
N GLY A 341 -19.65 -5.07 -14.19
CA GLY A 341 -19.92 -5.98 -15.30
C GLY A 341 -21.30 -5.86 -15.97
N GLY A 342 -21.96 -4.71 -15.86
CA GLY A 342 -23.24 -4.42 -16.53
C GLY A 342 -23.04 -3.60 -17.80
N ASP A 343 -22.90 -4.27 -18.94
CA ASP A 343 -22.99 -3.68 -20.27
C ASP A 343 -24.43 -3.16 -20.52
N SER A 344 -24.65 -1.90 -20.20
CA SER A 344 -25.76 -1.07 -20.67
C SER A 344 -25.24 0.37 -20.66
N GLY A 345 -24.79 0.84 -21.82
CA GLY A 345 -24.11 2.11 -21.97
C GLY A 345 -24.95 3.31 -21.52
N GLU A 346 -24.46 4.01 -20.50
CA GLU A 346 -24.73 5.43 -20.30
C GLU A 346 -23.51 6.05 -19.60
N THR A 347 -22.82 6.95 -20.31
CA THR A 347 -21.59 7.59 -19.84
C THR A 347 -21.92 8.61 -18.75
N ASP A 348 -21.43 8.39 -17.51
CA ASP A 348 -21.40 9.43 -16.48
C ASP A 348 -20.41 10.54 -16.90
N PRO A 349 -20.86 11.79 -17.13
CA PRO A 349 -20.01 12.85 -17.66
C PRO A 349 -19.09 13.52 -16.62
N ARG A 350 -18.85 12.91 -15.45
CA ARG A 350 -18.05 13.53 -14.37
C ARG A 350 -16.80 12.78 -13.91
N GLN A 351 -16.39 11.70 -14.57
CA GLN A 351 -15.05 11.14 -14.33
C GLN A 351 -14.00 11.78 -15.25
N PRO A 352 -12.96 12.44 -14.71
CA PRO A 352 -11.82 12.86 -15.52
C PRO A 352 -11.07 11.60 -15.98
N VAL A 353 -11.16 11.31 -17.28
CA VAL A 353 -10.41 10.22 -17.93
C VAL A 353 -8.93 10.56 -17.90
N GLU A 354 -8.14 9.78 -17.15
CA GLU A 354 -6.68 9.81 -17.27
C GLU A 354 -6.29 9.24 -18.63
N ILE A 355 -5.89 10.11 -19.54
CA ILE A 355 -5.28 9.72 -20.82
C ILE A 355 -3.87 9.20 -20.49
N PRO A 356 -3.56 7.91 -20.73
CA PRO A 356 -2.18 7.44 -20.66
C PRO A 356 -1.36 8.26 -21.64
N ARG A 357 -0.35 8.97 -21.14
CA ARG A 357 0.63 9.70 -21.98
C ARG A 357 1.59 8.72 -22.63
N GLU A 358 1.06 7.84 -23.47
CA GLU A 358 1.83 7.15 -24.49
C GLU A 358 2.05 8.14 -25.63
N THR A 359 3.32 8.42 -25.92
CA THR A 359 3.76 9.33 -26.98
C THR A 359 3.05 9.01 -28.29
N ALA A 360 2.37 10.00 -28.88
CA ALA A 360 1.56 9.89 -30.10
C ALA A 360 2.29 9.24 -31.29
N ASP A 361 3.62 9.23 -31.29
CA ASP A 361 4.47 8.66 -32.33
C ASP A 361 4.44 7.12 -32.40
N ALA A 362 4.22 6.43 -31.28
CA ALA A 362 4.20 4.96 -31.25
C ALA A 362 2.94 4.40 -31.93
N ARG A 363 1.77 5.01 -31.66
CA ARG A 363 0.49 4.62 -32.28
C ARG A 363 0.45 4.97 -33.77
N ALA A 364 1.04 6.09 -34.18
CA ALA A 364 1.15 6.47 -35.58
C ALA A 364 2.04 5.49 -36.37
N SER A 365 3.12 5.00 -35.77
CA SER A 365 4.05 4.04 -36.40
C SER A 365 3.44 2.65 -36.56
N ASP A 366 2.67 2.18 -35.57
CA ASP A 366 1.95 0.90 -35.64
C ASP A 366 0.81 0.93 -36.65
N LEU A 367 0.08 2.04 -36.73
CA LEU A 367 -0.97 2.22 -37.73
C LEU A 367 -0.37 2.25 -39.15
N ARG A 368 0.75 2.96 -39.36
CA ARG A 368 1.45 3.01 -40.65
C ARG A 368 1.96 1.64 -41.08
N ARG A 369 2.48 0.85 -40.14
CA ARG A 369 2.95 -0.52 -40.40
C ARG A 369 1.81 -1.44 -40.81
N LYS A 370 0.68 -1.41 -40.10
CA LYS A 370 -0.54 -2.17 -40.47
C LYS A 370 -1.12 -1.74 -41.83
N LEU A 371 -1.08 -0.45 -42.15
CA LEU A 371 -1.52 0.07 -43.44
C LEU A 371 -0.60 -0.34 -44.60
N LEU A 372 0.72 -0.37 -44.38
CA LEU A 372 1.69 -0.82 -45.39
C LEU A 372 1.64 -2.33 -45.62
N ASP A 373 1.33 -3.11 -44.58
CA ASP A 373 1.11 -4.56 -44.72
C ASP A 373 -0.20 -4.85 -45.49
N GLY A 374 -1.28 -4.12 -45.23
CA GLY A 374 -2.53 -4.22 -46.00
C GLY A 374 -2.39 -3.83 -47.48
N LEU A 375 -1.44 -2.95 -47.82
CA LEU A 375 -1.12 -2.59 -49.21
C LEU A 375 -0.29 -3.66 -49.94
N ARG A 376 0.37 -4.58 -49.21
CA ARG A 376 1.16 -5.68 -49.78
C ARG A 376 0.33 -6.92 -50.08
N GLU A 377 -0.85 -7.07 -49.47
CA GLU A 377 -1.79 -8.13 -49.80
C GLU A 377 -2.44 -7.89 -51.17
N THR A 378 -2.54 -8.94 -51.97
CA THR A 378 -3.00 -8.83 -53.36
C THR A 378 -4.51 -8.53 -53.38
N ALA A 379 -4.88 -7.30 -53.76
CA ALA A 379 -6.27 -6.88 -53.82
C ALA A 379 -7.11 -7.77 -54.78
N PRO A 380 -8.38 -8.06 -54.47
CA PRO A 380 -9.27 -8.83 -55.35
C PRO A 380 -9.40 -8.20 -56.75
N ARG A 381 -9.30 -9.02 -57.81
CA ARG A 381 -9.31 -8.56 -59.22
C ARG A 381 -10.56 -7.71 -59.52
N GLY A 382 -10.35 -6.52 -60.07
CA GLY A 382 -11.42 -5.58 -60.44
C GLY A 382 -11.71 -4.47 -59.42
N TYR A 383 -11.10 -4.52 -58.24
CA TYR A 383 -11.21 -3.47 -57.20
C TYR A 383 -9.86 -2.83 -56.84
N GLU A 384 -8.80 -3.10 -57.61
CA GLU A 384 -7.44 -2.66 -57.29
C GLU A 384 -7.31 -1.13 -57.21
N GLU A 385 -8.03 -0.37 -58.06
CA GLU A 385 -8.03 1.09 -58.03
C GLU A 385 -8.80 1.68 -56.84
N ALA A 386 -9.94 1.08 -56.46
CA ALA A 386 -10.75 1.56 -55.35
C ALA A 386 -10.04 1.37 -54.00
N VAL A 387 -9.40 0.21 -53.82
CA VAL A 387 -8.60 -0.11 -52.63
C VAL A 387 -7.37 0.81 -52.54
N ARG A 388 -6.67 1.05 -53.66
CA ARG A 388 -5.52 1.96 -53.69
C ARG A 388 -5.91 3.39 -53.32
N LYS A 389 -7.05 3.88 -53.82
CA LYS A 389 -7.53 5.24 -53.53
C LYS A 389 -7.95 5.39 -52.06
N TYR A 390 -8.61 4.39 -51.49
CA TYR A 390 -9.01 4.37 -50.07
C TYR A 390 -7.80 4.45 -49.13
N TYR A 391 -6.75 3.65 -49.37
CA TYR A 391 -5.55 3.70 -48.54
C TYR A 391 -4.70 4.95 -48.77
N GLN A 392 -4.75 5.58 -49.95
CA GLN A 392 -4.11 6.87 -50.20
C GLN A 392 -4.82 8.03 -49.47
N GLU A 393 -6.14 7.98 -49.32
CA GLU A 393 -6.89 8.97 -48.53
C GLU A 393 -6.63 8.82 -47.02
N LEU A 394 -6.39 7.61 -46.52
CA LEU A 394 -6.04 7.37 -45.11
C LEU A 394 -4.61 7.79 -44.72
N LEU A 395 -3.72 8.02 -45.69
CA LEU A 395 -2.32 8.39 -45.47
C LEU A 395 -2.05 9.90 -45.56
N ARG A 396 -3.09 10.69 -45.84
CA ARG A 396 -3.06 12.15 -45.97
C ARG A 396 -3.58 12.79 -44.70
#